data_AF-S0F3Q3-F1
#
_entry.id   AF-S0F3Q3-F1
#
_cell.length_a   1.000
_cell.length_b   1.000
_cell.length_c   1.000
_cell.angle_alpha   90.00
_cell.angle_beta   90.00
_cell.angle_gamma   90.00
#
_symmetry.space_group_name_H-M   'P 1'
#
loop_
_entity.id
_entity.type
_entity.pdbx_description
1 polymer ?
#
loop_
_entity_poly.entity_id
_entity_poly.type
_entity_poly.pdbx_seq_one_letter_code
_entity_poly.pdbx_strand_id
1 'polypeptide(L)'
;MGDDVELERTDDLEDQSSLLGFASSTPTPSPSNRILRILRPAFISPPRPQKLRSTSYLDGLRGIAAFIVYVAHSEAWNHDADEIQYGFGYRDHYAAITLPFVRVFITGGHAAVAVFFVISGFVLSRRPLTLIRARSEDLYPVLASAVFRRGVRLYLPFVAVTVSFFTAWHVFGLSLEWPRPQPTFVGECVAWWNEFSLFVNPFRDPVDTWFTYDFPLWTIPVEFQGSILVYVLLLALSRVTRRARVVACCGLALYFLHIGLWQMFCFLCGLLLADLDVHGSDTAGR
;
A
#
# COMPACT_ATOMS: atom_id res chain seq x y z
N MET A 1 54.96 -14.98 -27.62
CA MET A 1 53.55 -15.07 -27.19
C MET A 1 53.58 -15.33 -25.70
N GLY A 2 53.91 -14.29 -24.94
CA GLY A 2 54.36 -14.42 -23.56
C GLY A 2 54.39 -13.09 -22.82
N ASP A 3 53.54 -12.14 -23.21
CA ASP A 3 53.44 -10.81 -22.58
C ASP A 3 52.06 -10.55 -21.94
N ASP A 4 51.11 -11.48 -22.04
CA ASP A 4 49.73 -11.29 -21.56
C ASP A 4 49.44 -11.92 -20.18
N VAL A 5 50.42 -12.59 -19.54
CA VAL A 5 50.25 -13.25 -18.23
C VAL A 5 50.83 -12.42 -17.07
N GLU A 6 51.61 -11.37 -17.36
CA GLU A 6 52.26 -10.55 -16.33
C GLU A 6 51.43 -9.31 -15.91
N LEU A 7 50.43 -8.93 -16.73
CA LEU A 7 49.49 -7.86 -16.43
C LEU A 7 48.37 -8.27 -15.45
N GLU A 8 48.00 -9.55 -15.40
CA GLU A 8 46.92 -10.01 -14.50
C GLU A 8 47.42 -10.24 -13.05
N ARG A 9 48.75 -10.33 -12.85
CA ARG A 9 49.35 -10.54 -11.51
C ARG A 9 49.72 -9.24 -10.79
N THR A 10 49.70 -8.11 -11.48
CA THR A 10 50.04 -6.80 -10.90
C THR A 10 48.82 -6.09 -10.31
N ASP A 11 47.61 -6.36 -10.82
CA ASP A 11 46.35 -5.83 -10.27
C ASP A 11 45.99 -6.45 -8.90
N ASP A 12 46.36 -7.71 -8.65
CA ASP A 12 46.08 -8.39 -7.36
C ASP A 12 46.98 -7.91 -6.20
N LEU A 13 48.08 -7.19 -6.50
CA LEU A 13 49.02 -6.68 -5.49
C LEU A 13 48.77 -5.21 -5.12
N GLU A 14 48.09 -4.44 -5.97
CA GLU A 14 47.65 -3.08 -5.61
C GLU A 14 46.46 -3.09 -4.64
N ASP A 15 45.54 -4.07 -4.75
CA ASP A 15 44.33 -4.14 -3.90
C ASP A 15 44.63 -4.43 -2.42
N GLN A 16 45.72 -5.16 -2.12
CA GLN A 16 46.10 -5.47 -0.73
C GLN A 16 46.85 -4.33 -0.01
N SER A 17 47.39 -3.35 -0.75
CA SER A 17 48.07 -2.19 -0.17
C SER A 17 47.11 -1.10 0.34
N SER A 18 45.84 -1.14 -0.09
CA SER A 18 44.79 -0.20 0.33
C SER A 18 44.21 -0.51 1.73
N LEU A 19 44.51 -1.67 2.30
CA LEU A 19 43.97 -2.16 3.58
C LEU A 19 44.82 -1.80 4.81
N LEU A 20 45.94 -1.09 4.65
CA LEU A 20 46.83 -0.71 5.76
C LEU A 20 47.22 0.77 5.70
N GLY A 21 46.27 1.67 5.99
CA GLY A 21 46.62 3.07 6.18
C GLY A 21 45.45 4.04 6.22
N PHE A 22 44.74 4.12 7.36
CA PHE A 22 44.44 5.37 8.08
C PHE A 22 43.43 5.05 9.20
N ALA A 23 43.95 4.90 10.41
CA ALA A 23 43.18 5.20 11.60
C ALA A 23 42.89 6.72 11.58
N SER A 24 41.79 7.12 10.94
CA SER A 24 41.15 8.41 11.20
C SER A 24 39.88 8.16 12.00
N SER A 25 39.85 8.72 13.20
CA SER A 25 38.71 8.72 14.09
C SER A 25 37.50 9.33 13.38
N THR A 26 36.55 8.51 12.97
CA THR A 26 35.22 9.01 12.60
C THR A 26 34.57 9.55 13.88
N PRO A 27 34.13 10.83 13.92
CA PRO A 27 33.43 11.33 15.09
C PRO A 27 32.12 10.56 15.21
N THR A 28 31.92 9.88 16.35
CA THR A 28 30.63 9.27 16.68
C THR A 28 29.57 10.38 16.66
N PRO A 29 28.52 10.29 15.82
CA PRO A 29 27.52 11.34 15.78
C PRO A 29 26.78 11.35 17.12
N SER A 30 26.87 12.48 17.83
CA SER A 30 26.11 12.79 19.03
C SER A 30 24.63 12.38 18.87
N PRO A 31 24.00 11.78 19.90
CA PRO A 31 22.61 11.30 19.83
C PRO A 31 21.60 12.38 19.41
N SER A 32 21.91 13.66 19.68
CA SER A 32 21.10 14.82 19.25
C SER A 32 20.98 14.94 17.72
N ASN A 33 22.05 14.63 16.98
CA ASN A 33 22.07 14.72 15.52
C ASN A 33 21.27 13.61 14.83
N ARG A 34 20.96 12.49 15.51
CA ARG A 34 20.11 11.43 14.95
C ARG A 34 18.64 11.84 14.96
N ILE A 35 18.18 12.44 16.05
CA ILE A 35 16.78 12.87 16.21
C ILE A 35 16.47 13.99 15.21
N LEU A 36 17.35 14.98 15.09
CA LEU A 36 17.20 16.06 14.11
C LEU A 36 17.25 15.57 12.66
N ARG A 37 17.95 14.46 12.37
CA ARG A 37 17.97 13.86 11.03
C ARG A 37 16.73 13.01 10.73
N ILE A 38 16.08 12.45 11.76
CA ILE A 38 14.80 11.74 11.65
C ILE A 38 13.64 12.71 11.45
N LEU A 39 13.71 13.89 12.08
CA LEU A 39 12.69 14.93 11.99
C LEU A 39 12.86 15.86 10.79
N ARG A 40 13.97 15.75 10.03
CA ARG A 40 14.14 16.54 8.81
C ARG A 40 13.23 16.00 7.71
N PRO A 41 12.28 16.80 7.22
CA PRO A 41 11.39 16.35 6.16
C PRO A 41 12.17 16.06 4.87
N ALA A 42 11.74 15.02 4.16
CA ALA A 42 12.43 14.48 2.98
C ALA A 42 12.60 15.51 1.84
N PHE A 43 11.75 16.53 1.80
CA PHE A 43 11.78 17.61 0.79
C PHE A 43 12.89 18.67 1.02
N ILE A 44 13.50 18.72 2.20
CA ILE A 44 14.62 19.66 2.51
C ILE A 44 15.98 19.01 2.24
N SER A 45 16.04 17.69 2.09
CA SER A 45 17.29 16.99 1.77
C SER A 45 17.53 16.97 0.26
N PRO A 46 18.76 17.16 -0.23
CA PRO A 46 19.06 16.99 -1.65
C PRO A 46 18.66 15.56 -2.05
N PRO A 47 17.92 15.39 -3.18
CA PRO A 47 17.46 14.08 -3.60
C PRO A 47 18.69 13.21 -3.84
N ARG A 48 18.85 12.17 -3.02
CA ARG A 48 19.84 11.12 -3.33
C ARG A 48 19.40 10.48 -4.65
N PRO A 49 20.31 10.27 -5.61
CA PRO A 49 20.00 9.50 -6.79
C PRO A 49 19.59 8.08 -6.35
N GLN A 50 18.28 7.83 -6.31
CA GLN A 50 17.74 6.51 -6.05
C GLN A 50 17.62 5.79 -7.38
N LYS A 51 18.22 4.60 -7.47
CA LYS A 51 17.93 3.69 -8.59
C LYS A 51 16.43 3.37 -8.54
N LEU A 52 15.71 3.76 -9.60
CA LEU A 52 14.28 3.47 -9.72
C LEU A 52 14.08 1.95 -9.68
N ARG A 53 13.21 1.50 -8.77
CA ARG A 53 12.79 0.10 -8.72
C ARG A 53 11.90 -0.19 -9.93
N SER A 54 11.90 -1.43 -10.41
CA SER A 54 11.05 -1.85 -11.55
C SER A 54 9.56 -1.59 -11.32
N THR A 55 9.12 -1.50 -10.06
CA THR A 55 7.72 -1.22 -9.67
C THR A 55 7.48 0.23 -9.26
N SER A 56 8.43 1.14 -9.48
CA SER A 56 8.29 2.56 -9.07
C SER A 56 7.14 3.29 -9.76
N TYR A 57 6.76 2.87 -10.98
CA TYR A 57 5.58 3.39 -11.67
C TYR A 57 4.27 3.17 -10.90
N LEU A 58 4.19 2.11 -10.08
CA LEU A 58 3.02 1.84 -9.24
C LEU A 58 2.89 2.84 -8.09
N ASP A 59 4.00 3.38 -7.59
CA ASP A 59 3.97 4.44 -6.59
C ASP A 59 3.42 5.74 -7.19
N GLY A 60 3.76 6.03 -8.45
CA GLY A 60 3.18 7.15 -9.21
C GLY A 60 1.67 6.98 -9.45
N LEU A 61 1.24 5.78 -9.86
CA LEU A 61 -0.17 5.46 -10.07
C LEU A 61 -0.99 5.57 -8.77
N ARG A 62 -0.42 5.09 -7.64
CA ARG A 62 -1.01 5.27 -6.31
C ARG A 62 -1.14 6.74 -5.93
N GLY A 63 -0.15 7.58 -6.26
CA GLY A 63 -0.20 9.02 -6.03
C GLY A 63 -1.34 9.70 -6.79
N ILE A 64 -1.52 9.37 -8.07
CA ILE A 64 -2.63 9.89 -8.89
C ILE A 64 -3.98 9.43 -8.30
N ALA A 65 -4.10 8.14 -7.96
CA ALA A 65 -5.30 7.60 -7.33
C ALA A 65 -5.61 8.29 -5.98
N ALA A 66 -4.59 8.54 -5.15
CA ALA A 66 -4.75 9.24 -3.88
C ALA A 66 -5.25 10.68 -4.07
N PHE A 67 -4.73 11.37 -5.08
CA PHE A 67 -5.19 12.72 -5.43
C PHE A 67 -6.66 12.73 -5.88
N ILE A 68 -7.07 11.78 -6.72
CA ILE A 68 -8.47 11.63 -7.14
C ILE A 68 -9.37 11.33 -5.94
N VAL A 69 -8.95 10.46 -5.01
CA VAL A 69 -9.70 10.17 -3.79
C VAL A 69 -9.84 11.42 -2.91
N TYR A 70 -8.79 12.22 -2.79
CA TYR A 70 -8.82 13.48 -2.06
C TYR A 70 -9.83 14.48 -2.66
N VAL A 71 -9.79 14.68 -3.99
CA VAL A 71 -10.75 15.55 -4.68
C VAL A 71 -12.17 15.03 -4.46
N ALA A 72 -12.41 13.73 -4.66
CA ALA A 72 -13.73 13.14 -4.50
C ALA A 72 -14.30 13.30 -3.08
N HIS A 73 -13.50 13.14 -2.03
CA HIS A 73 -13.95 13.39 -0.65
C HIS A 73 -14.17 14.87 -0.37
N SER A 74 -13.33 15.75 -0.94
CA SER A 74 -13.48 17.19 -0.79
C SER A 74 -14.80 17.66 -1.40
N GLU A 75 -15.14 17.18 -2.60
CA GLU A 75 -16.41 17.50 -3.26
C GLU A 75 -17.61 16.89 -2.52
N ALA A 76 -17.51 15.61 -2.10
CA ALA A 76 -18.62 14.90 -1.46
C ALA A 76 -19.04 15.48 -0.09
N TRP A 77 -18.14 16.14 0.63
CA TRP A 77 -18.41 16.67 1.97
C TRP A 77 -18.53 18.19 2.05
N ASN A 78 -18.00 18.93 1.07
CA ASN A 78 -18.11 20.40 1.06
C ASN A 78 -19.22 20.93 0.14
N HIS A 79 -19.75 20.10 -0.76
CA HIS A 79 -20.79 20.47 -1.73
C HIS A 79 -21.92 19.44 -1.71
N ASP A 80 -23.16 19.87 -2.00
CA ASP A 80 -24.28 18.97 -2.30
C ASP A 80 -23.93 18.20 -3.59
N ALA A 81 -23.18 17.12 -3.42
CA ALA A 81 -22.49 16.43 -4.51
C ALA A 81 -23.45 15.64 -5.42
N ASP A 82 -24.75 15.61 -5.09
CA ASP A 82 -25.75 14.84 -5.82
C ASP A 82 -25.81 15.24 -7.31
N GLU A 83 -25.69 16.54 -7.65
CA GLU A 83 -25.77 16.97 -9.04
C GLU A 83 -24.52 16.59 -9.88
N ILE A 84 -23.34 16.56 -9.26
CA ILE A 84 -22.06 16.30 -9.93
C ILE A 84 -21.72 14.80 -9.99
N GLN A 85 -22.36 13.98 -9.15
CA GLN A 85 -22.19 12.53 -9.18
C GLN A 85 -22.81 11.89 -10.42
N TYR A 86 -23.85 12.50 -10.97
CA TYR A 86 -24.48 12.06 -12.21
C TYR A 86 -23.58 12.28 -13.43
N GLY A 87 -23.62 11.34 -14.38
CA GLY A 87 -22.93 11.51 -15.65
C GLY A 87 -23.60 12.57 -16.52
N PHE A 88 -22.84 13.23 -17.39
CA PHE A 88 -23.37 14.20 -18.35
C PHE A 88 -24.57 13.65 -19.13
N GLY A 89 -25.69 14.36 -19.10
CA GLY A 89 -26.96 14.00 -19.76
C GLY A 89 -27.86 13.06 -18.95
N TYR A 90 -27.47 12.62 -17.75
CA TYR A 90 -28.34 11.87 -16.86
C TYR A 90 -29.29 12.83 -16.11
N ARG A 91 -30.60 12.57 -16.15
CA ARG A 91 -31.65 13.40 -15.51
C ARG A 91 -31.52 14.89 -15.81
N ASP A 92 -31.24 15.25 -17.06
CA ASP A 92 -31.08 16.64 -17.52
C ASP A 92 -29.91 17.43 -16.88
N HIS A 93 -28.92 16.74 -16.26
CA HIS A 93 -27.71 17.38 -15.75
C HIS A 93 -26.62 17.50 -16.84
N TYR A 94 -26.27 18.73 -17.22
CA TYR A 94 -25.34 19.03 -18.32
C TYR A 94 -24.11 19.86 -17.91
N ALA A 95 -23.57 19.62 -16.72
CA ALA A 95 -22.35 20.31 -16.28
C ALA A 95 -21.10 19.79 -17.01
N ALA A 96 -20.21 20.68 -17.47
CA ALA A 96 -19.00 20.27 -18.19
C ALA A 96 -18.07 19.35 -17.36
N ILE A 97 -18.10 19.49 -16.03
CA ILE A 97 -17.34 18.64 -15.11
C ILE A 97 -17.84 17.18 -15.06
N THR A 98 -19.08 16.91 -15.48
CA THR A 98 -19.65 15.56 -15.53
C THR A 98 -19.40 14.86 -16.86
N LEU A 99 -18.68 15.49 -17.80
CA LEU A 99 -18.28 14.88 -19.07
C LEU A 99 -17.45 13.60 -18.84
N PRO A 100 -17.52 12.64 -19.78
CA PRO A 100 -16.65 11.46 -19.78
C PRO A 100 -15.17 11.87 -19.66
N PHE A 101 -14.37 11.03 -19.00
CA PHE A 101 -12.95 11.27 -18.67
C PHE A 101 -12.70 12.41 -17.68
N VAL A 102 -13.29 13.61 -17.87
CA VAL A 102 -13.15 14.74 -16.94
C VAL A 102 -13.67 14.35 -15.56
N ARG A 103 -14.87 13.77 -15.50
CA ARG A 103 -15.50 13.35 -14.24
C ARG A 103 -14.67 12.36 -13.43
N VAL A 104 -13.77 11.59 -14.06
CA VAL A 104 -12.90 10.63 -13.34
C VAL A 104 -11.98 11.35 -12.37
N PHE A 105 -11.54 12.56 -12.69
CA PHE A 105 -10.67 13.34 -11.80
C PHE A 105 -11.44 14.02 -10.65
N ILE A 106 -12.75 14.19 -10.80
CA ILE A 106 -13.60 14.90 -9.84
C ILE A 106 -14.36 13.92 -8.95
N THR A 107 -15.15 13.03 -9.55
CA THR A 107 -16.03 12.08 -8.84
C THR A 107 -15.55 10.63 -8.94
N GLY A 108 -14.36 10.37 -9.48
CA GLY A 108 -13.82 9.03 -9.72
C GLY A 108 -13.25 8.32 -8.48
N GLY A 109 -13.57 8.78 -7.27
CA GLY A 109 -13.04 8.22 -6.01
C GLY A 109 -13.24 6.70 -5.89
N HIS A 110 -14.43 6.19 -6.20
CA HIS A 110 -14.70 4.74 -6.16
C HIS A 110 -13.82 3.93 -7.12
N ALA A 111 -13.58 4.44 -8.32
CA ALA A 111 -12.69 3.79 -9.29
C ALA A 111 -11.23 3.83 -8.81
N ALA A 112 -10.79 4.95 -8.23
CA ALA A 112 -9.47 5.07 -7.65
C ALA A 112 -9.23 4.10 -6.49
N VAL A 113 -10.24 3.84 -5.64
CA VAL A 113 -10.18 2.81 -4.59
C VAL A 113 -10.03 1.41 -5.19
N ALA A 114 -10.76 1.08 -6.25
CA ALA A 114 -10.57 -0.21 -6.95
C ALA A 114 -9.15 -0.36 -7.51
N VAL A 115 -8.56 0.72 -8.04
CA VAL A 115 -7.15 0.74 -8.48
C VAL A 115 -6.20 0.45 -7.33
N PHE A 116 -6.41 1.01 -6.14
CA PHE A 116 -5.60 0.67 -4.97
C PHE A 116 -5.62 -0.82 -4.64
N PHE A 117 -6.79 -1.45 -4.63
CA PHE A 117 -6.93 -2.88 -4.36
C PHE A 117 -6.23 -3.75 -5.42
N VAL A 118 -6.36 -3.41 -6.70
CA VAL A 118 -5.64 -4.11 -7.79
C VAL A 118 -4.12 -3.97 -7.63
N ILE A 119 -3.62 -2.75 -7.37
CA ILE A 119 -2.18 -2.54 -7.17
C ILE A 119 -1.70 -3.26 -5.92
N SER A 120 -2.49 -3.27 -4.84
CA SER A 120 -2.19 -4.00 -3.62
C SER A 120 -2.05 -5.49 -3.90
N GLY A 121 -3.02 -6.11 -4.58
CA GLY A 121 -2.92 -7.50 -5.03
C GLY A 121 -1.65 -7.76 -5.85
N PHE A 122 -1.37 -6.91 -6.84
CA PHE A 122 -0.20 -7.04 -7.71
C PHE A 122 1.13 -7.02 -6.95
N VAL A 123 1.35 -5.97 -6.14
CA VAL A 123 2.60 -5.77 -5.40
C VAL A 123 2.81 -6.88 -4.38
N LEU A 124 1.74 -7.34 -3.74
CA LEU A 124 1.80 -8.43 -2.76
C LEU A 124 2.18 -9.77 -3.38
N SER A 125 1.69 -10.04 -4.59
CA SER A 125 1.89 -11.34 -5.25
C SER A 125 3.24 -11.46 -5.95
N ARG A 126 3.84 -10.35 -6.42
CA ARG A 126 5.07 -10.39 -7.23
C ARG A 126 6.20 -11.22 -6.63
N ARG A 127 6.68 -10.87 -5.42
CA ARG A 127 7.82 -11.56 -4.80
C ARG A 127 7.49 -13.03 -4.47
N PRO A 128 6.36 -13.37 -3.84
CA PRO A 128 6.02 -14.77 -3.60
C PRO A 128 5.88 -15.59 -4.89
N LEU A 129 5.30 -15.04 -5.97
CA LEU A 129 5.19 -15.73 -7.25
C LEU A 129 6.56 -16.05 -7.87
N THR A 130 7.52 -15.14 -7.78
CA THR A 130 8.91 -15.41 -8.19
C THR A 130 9.52 -16.56 -7.39
N LEU A 131 9.31 -16.60 -6.07
CA LEU A 131 9.83 -17.67 -5.21
C LEU A 131 9.15 -19.02 -5.46
N ILE A 132 7.82 -19.03 -5.66
CA ILE A 132 7.06 -20.22 -6.04
C ILE A 132 7.60 -20.80 -7.34
N ARG A 133 7.87 -19.95 -8.33
CA ARG A 133 8.41 -20.36 -9.62
C ARG A 133 9.82 -20.94 -9.50
N ALA A 134 10.67 -20.31 -8.69
CA ALA A 134 12.03 -20.77 -8.40
C ALA A 134 12.08 -22.00 -7.47
N ARG A 135 10.93 -22.46 -6.94
CA ARG A 135 10.83 -23.50 -5.90
C ARG A 135 11.73 -23.22 -4.69
N SER A 136 11.86 -21.94 -4.33
CA SER A 136 12.70 -21.51 -3.20
C SER A 136 12.05 -21.85 -1.85
N GLU A 137 12.86 -22.29 -0.90
CA GLU A 137 12.46 -22.53 0.49
C GLU A 137 12.16 -21.23 1.26
N ASP A 138 12.60 -20.07 0.73
CA ASP A 138 12.40 -18.75 1.33
C ASP A 138 10.94 -18.26 1.26
N LEU A 139 10.05 -18.98 0.55
CA LEU A 139 8.66 -18.58 0.40
C LEU A 139 7.96 -18.41 1.75
N TYR A 140 8.10 -19.38 2.66
CA TYR A 140 7.44 -19.34 3.96
C TYR A 140 7.93 -18.19 4.84
N PRO A 141 9.25 -18.02 5.08
CA PRO A 141 9.76 -16.86 5.83
C PRO A 141 9.31 -15.52 5.23
N VAL A 142 9.30 -15.40 3.90
CA VAL A 142 8.88 -14.18 3.21
C VAL A 142 7.40 -13.89 3.45
N LEU A 143 6.52 -14.89 3.32
CA LEU A 143 5.08 -14.73 3.54
C LEU A 143 4.77 -14.44 5.02
N ALA A 144 5.32 -15.20 5.96
CA ALA A 144 5.11 -14.98 7.39
C ALA A 144 5.52 -13.56 7.82
N SER A 145 6.68 -13.11 7.34
CA SER A 145 7.19 -11.78 7.64
C SER A 145 6.38 -10.67 6.94
N ALA A 146 5.84 -10.94 5.75
CA ALA A 146 4.97 -10.01 5.04
C ALA A 146 3.64 -9.78 5.77
N VAL A 147 3.00 -10.85 6.25
CA VAL A 147 1.74 -10.78 7.01
C VAL A 147 1.89 -9.90 8.27
N PHE A 148 2.92 -10.19 9.09
CA PHE A 148 3.13 -9.47 10.35
C PHE A 148 3.41 -7.97 10.14
N ARG A 149 4.36 -7.64 9.26
CA ARG A 149 4.73 -6.23 9.03
C ARG A 149 3.61 -5.43 8.37
N ARG A 150 2.78 -6.07 7.54
CA ARG A 150 1.73 -5.37 6.81
C ARG A 150 0.64 -4.88 7.74
N GLY A 151 0.20 -5.71 8.70
CA GLY A 151 -0.77 -5.28 9.72
C GLY A 151 -0.27 -4.06 10.49
N VAL A 152 0.96 -4.12 11.02
CA VAL A 152 1.55 -2.99 11.76
C VAL A 152 1.65 -1.73 10.88
N ARG A 153 2.16 -1.85 9.65
CA ARG A 153 2.31 -0.69 8.76
C ARG A 153 0.98 -0.05 8.38
N LEU A 154 -0.07 -0.85 8.22
CA LEU A 154 -1.40 -0.35 7.92
C LEU A 154 -1.97 0.35 9.15
N TYR A 155 -2.07 -0.29 10.32
CA TYR A 155 -2.80 0.30 11.45
C TYR A 155 -2.02 1.36 12.24
N LEU A 156 -0.69 1.30 12.30
CA LEU A 156 0.10 2.19 13.16
C LEU A 156 -0.03 3.69 12.81
N PRO A 157 0.05 4.11 11.52
CA PRO A 157 -0.18 5.51 11.16
C PRO A 157 -1.56 6.01 11.56
N PHE A 158 -2.59 5.18 11.44
CA PHE A 158 -3.96 5.56 11.78
C PHE A 158 -4.15 5.74 13.27
N VAL A 159 -3.63 4.82 14.09
CA VAL A 159 -3.62 4.98 15.54
C VAL A 159 -2.96 6.30 15.94
N ALA A 160 -1.82 6.64 15.33
CA ALA A 160 -1.15 7.91 15.61
C ALA A 160 -2.00 9.13 15.23
N VAL A 161 -2.65 9.11 14.05
CA VAL A 161 -3.51 10.21 13.59
C VAL A 161 -4.75 10.36 14.47
N THR A 162 -5.48 9.28 14.74
CA THR A 162 -6.75 9.33 15.48
C THR A 162 -6.53 9.70 16.94
N VAL A 163 -5.45 9.19 17.56
CA VAL A 163 -5.07 9.58 18.93
C VAL A 163 -4.67 11.04 18.99
N SER A 164 -3.87 11.51 18.03
CA SER A 164 -3.50 12.93 17.95
C SER A 164 -4.74 13.81 17.76
N PHE A 165 -5.70 13.38 16.95
CA PHE A 165 -6.94 14.10 16.66
C PHE A 165 -7.80 14.28 17.91
N PHE A 166 -8.20 13.21 18.58
CA PHE A 166 -9.04 13.37 19.79
C PHE A 166 -8.26 13.99 20.96
N THR A 167 -6.94 13.83 21.01
CA THR A 167 -6.11 14.52 22.02
C THR A 167 -6.12 16.03 21.78
N ALA A 168 -5.92 16.48 20.54
CA ALA A 168 -6.00 17.89 20.18
C ALA A 168 -7.40 18.45 20.47
N TRP A 169 -8.44 17.66 20.21
CA TRP A 169 -9.82 18.03 20.52
C TRP A 169 -10.04 18.36 22.00
N HIS A 170 -9.59 17.47 22.90
CA HIS A 170 -9.73 17.68 24.35
C HIS A 170 -8.78 18.75 24.92
N VAL A 171 -7.61 18.96 24.31
CA VAL A 171 -6.64 19.97 24.76
C VAL A 171 -7.02 21.37 24.32
N PHE A 172 -7.47 21.54 23.08
CA PHE A 172 -7.76 22.86 22.50
C PHE A 172 -9.24 23.25 22.53
N GLY A 173 -10.13 22.34 22.94
CA GLY A 173 -11.57 22.62 23.02
C GLY A 173 -12.22 22.84 21.65
N LEU A 174 -11.70 22.20 20.61
CA LEU A 174 -12.27 22.28 19.27
C LEU A 174 -13.72 21.79 19.30
N SER A 175 -14.61 22.38 18.52
CA SER A 175 -16.01 21.92 18.43
C SER A 175 -16.27 21.60 16.97
N LEU A 176 -16.36 20.30 16.67
CA LEU A 176 -16.73 19.77 15.37
C LEU A 176 -18.20 19.33 15.42
N GLU A 177 -18.87 19.38 14.27
CA GLU A 177 -20.25 18.91 14.14
C GLU A 177 -20.34 17.38 14.28
N TRP A 178 -19.30 16.68 13.82
CA TRP A 178 -19.16 15.24 13.93
C TRP A 178 -17.66 14.86 13.97
N PRO A 179 -17.25 13.87 14.80
CA PRO A 179 -18.02 13.22 15.87
C PRO A 179 -18.40 14.19 16.99
N ARG A 180 -19.17 13.74 17.99
CA ARG A 180 -19.33 14.49 19.25
C ARG A 180 -18.35 13.94 20.29
N PRO A 181 -17.64 14.80 21.05
CA PRO A 181 -16.64 14.33 21.98
C PRO A 181 -17.32 13.70 23.19
N GLN A 182 -16.69 12.68 23.74
CA GLN A 182 -17.06 12.13 25.04
C GLN A 182 -16.84 13.18 26.14
N PRO A 183 -17.58 13.09 27.26
CA PRO A 183 -17.47 14.07 28.34
C PRO A 183 -16.06 14.15 28.98
N THR A 184 -15.28 13.08 28.84
CA THR A 184 -13.93 12.99 29.44
C THR A 184 -12.96 12.35 28.46
N PHE A 185 -11.69 12.76 28.53
CA PHE A 185 -10.61 12.17 27.74
C PHE A 185 -10.48 10.66 27.95
N VAL A 186 -10.67 10.18 29.19
CA VAL A 186 -10.65 8.74 29.48
C VAL A 186 -11.83 8.02 28.82
N GLY A 187 -13.02 8.63 28.85
CA GLY A 187 -14.19 8.14 28.12
C GLY A 187 -13.93 8.04 26.62
N GLU A 188 -13.24 9.03 26.05
CA GLU A 188 -12.82 9.05 24.64
C GLU A 188 -11.87 7.89 24.33
N CYS A 189 -10.83 7.68 25.15
CA CYS A 189 -9.90 6.56 24.98
C CYS A 189 -10.61 5.20 25.02
N VAL A 190 -11.59 5.02 25.91
CA VAL A 190 -12.36 3.77 26.03
C VAL A 190 -13.29 3.59 24.83
N ALA A 191 -14.00 4.64 24.41
CA ALA A 191 -14.86 4.61 23.22
C ALA A 191 -14.04 4.28 21.97
N TRP A 192 -12.93 4.98 21.78
CA TRP A 192 -11.97 4.75 20.70
C TRP A 192 -11.44 3.31 20.71
N TRP A 193 -11.03 2.77 21.87
CA TRP A 193 -10.51 1.40 21.95
C TRP A 193 -11.57 0.35 21.61
N ASN A 194 -12.81 0.52 22.09
CA ASN A 194 -13.91 -0.40 21.79
C ASN A 194 -14.18 -0.45 20.29
N GLU A 195 -14.23 0.72 19.64
CA GLU A 195 -14.44 0.80 18.19
C GLU A 195 -13.21 0.26 17.42
N PHE A 196 -12.00 0.64 17.82
CA PHE A 196 -10.76 0.24 17.17
C PHE A 196 -10.54 -1.28 17.24
N SER A 197 -10.83 -1.90 18.38
CA SER A 197 -10.71 -3.35 18.54
C SER A 197 -11.66 -4.14 17.62
N LEU A 198 -12.87 -3.61 17.38
CA LEU A 198 -13.81 -4.16 16.40
C LEU A 198 -13.36 -3.89 14.96
N PHE A 199 -12.79 -2.71 14.72
CA PHE A 199 -12.31 -2.27 13.42
C PHE A 199 -11.13 -3.11 12.90
N VAL A 200 -10.20 -3.48 13.79
CA VAL A 200 -9.02 -4.30 13.44
C VAL A 200 -9.39 -5.78 13.20
N ASN A 201 -10.57 -6.23 13.61
CA ASN A 201 -10.99 -7.63 13.48
C ASN A 201 -11.04 -8.07 12.00
N PRO A 202 -10.14 -8.96 11.54
CA PRO A 202 -10.07 -9.37 10.14
C PRO A 202 -11.21 -10.30 9.72
N PHE A 203 -12.02 -10.78 10.66
CA PHE A 203 -13.16 -11.67 10.39
C PHE A 203 -14.51 -10.95 10.32
N ARG A 204 -14.51 -9.64 10.55
CA ARG A 204 -15.71 -8.81 10.41
C ARG A 204 -16.03 -8.60 8.93
N ASP A 205 -17.31 -8.42 8.59
CA ASP A 205 -17.69 -8.06 7.23
C ASP A 205 -17.01 -6.74 6.83
N PRO A 206 -16.25 -6.70 5.73
CA PRO A 206 -15.61 -5.47 5.24
C PRO A 206 -16.59 -4.32 4.99
N VAL A 207 -17.87 -4.61 4.73
CA VAL A 207 -18.90 -3.60 4.42
C VAL A 207 -19.34 -2.81 5.67
N ASP A 208 -19.24 -3.40 6.86
CA ASP A 208 -19.73 -2.82 8.13
C ASP A 208 -18.61 -2.24 9.00
N THR A 209 -17.56 -1.68 8.38
CA THR A 209 -16.35 -1.18 9.05
C THR A 209 -16.27 0.35 9.12
N TRP A 210 -17.36 0.98 9.53
CA TRP A 210 -17.35 2.42 9.76
C TRP A 210 -16.59 2.75 11.04
N PHE A 211 -15.74 3.76 10.95
CA PHE A 211 -14.95 4.26 12.07
C PHE A 211 -15.30 5.72 12.32
N THR A 212 -15.82 6.00 13.51
CA THR A 212 -16.40 7.27 13.90
C THR A 212 -15.37 8.38 13.80
N TYR A 213 -14.13 8.11 14.18
CA TYR A 213 -13.07 9.13 14.19
C TYR A 213 -12.58 9.53 12.79
N ASP A 214 -12.80 8.69 11.78
CA ASP A 214 -12.36 8.97 10.40
C ASP A 214 -13.02 7.98 9.41
N PHE A 215 -14.04 8.45 8.67
CA PHE A 215 -14.85 7.62 7.77
C PHE A 215 -14.05 6.91 6.66
N PRO A 216 -13.12 7.55 5.92
CA PRO A 216 -12.40 6.94 4.80
C PRO A 216 -11.49 5.77 5.21
N LEU A 217 -11.27 5.55 6.52
CA LEU A 217 -10.47 4.44 7.04
C LEU A 217 -11.08 3.07 6.76
N TRP A 218 -12.36 2.96 6.38
CA TRP A 218 -13.01 1.68 6.04
C TRP A 218 -12.21 0.84 5.03
N THR A 219 -11.39 1.46 4.19
CA THR A 219 -10.53 0.75 3.21
C THR A 219 -9.41 -0.06 3.85
N ILE A 220 -9.03 0.21 5.11
CA ILE A 220 -7.86 -0.36 5.77
C ILE A 220 -8.09 -1.81 6.24
N PRO A 221 -9.20 -2.15 6.93
CA PRO A 221 -9.55 -3.53 7.21
C PRO A 221 -9.69 -4.35 5.93
N VAL A 222 -10.34 -3.78 4.91
CA VAL A 222 -10.48 -4.39 3.58
C VAL A 222 -9.11 -4.71 2.97
N GLU A 223 -8.19 -3.75 3.01
CA GLU A 223 -6.81 -3.91 2.53
C GLU A 223 -6.10 -5.05 3.27
N PHE A 224 -6.27 -5.14 4.59
CA PHE A 224 -5.67 -6.20 5.39
C PHE A 224 -6.27 -7.57 5.06
N GLN A 225 -7.60 -7.67 4.95
CA GLN A 225 -8.31 -8.90 4.56
C GLN A 225 -7.91 -9.40 3.17
N GLY A 226 -7.91 -8.51 2.16
CA GLY A 226 -7.48 -8.83 0.80
C GLY A 226 -6.03 -9.29 0.75
N SER A 227 -5.19 -8.75 1.64
CA SER A 227 -3.80 -9.20 1.77
C SER A 227 -3.68 -10.61 2.33
N ILE A 228 -4.42 -10.92 3.39
CA ILE A 228 -4.48 -12.28 3.97
C ILE A 228 -4.94 -13.27 2.90
N LEU A 229 -6.01 -12.95 2.17
CA LEU A 229 -6.52 -13.75 1.07
C LEU A 229 -5.41 -14.07 0.05
N VAL A 230 -4.69 -13.05 -0.43
CA VAL A 230 -3.58 -13.22 -1.39
C VAL A 230 -2.46 -14.09 -0.82
N TYR A 231 -2.03 -13.86 0.41
CA TYR A 231 -0.95 -14.63 1.03
C TYR A 231 -1.33 -16.09 1.25
N VAL A 232 -2.54 -16.35 1.74
CA VAL A 232 -3.05 -17.71 1.95
C VAL A 232 -3.18 -18.45 0.63
N LEU A 233 -3.71 -17.81 -0.42
CA LEU A 233 -3.82 -18.43 -1.75
C LEU A 233 -2.46 -18.76 -2.35
N LEU A 234 -1.48 -17.85 -2.24
CA LEU A 234 -0.13 -18.09 -2.74
C LEU A 234 0.56 -19.23 -1.99
N LEU A 235 0.34 -19.34 -0.67
CA LEU A 235 0.85 -20.46 0.11
C LEU A 235 0.16 -21.79 -0.27
N ALA A 236 -1.18 -21.80 -0.31
CA ALA A 236 -1.98 -22.99 -0.62
C ALA A 236 -1.73 -23.51 -2.05
N LEU A 237 -1.57 -22.60 -3.01
CA LEU A 237 -1.33 -22.92 -4.42
C LEU A 237 0.16 -22.88 -4.80
N SER A 238 1.07 -22.91 -3.82
CA SER A 238 2.52 -22.89 -4.05
C SER A 238 3.05 -24.16 -4.73
N ARG A 239 2.41 -25.31 -4.48
CA ARG A 239 2.84 -26.62 -4.99
C ARG A 239 2.07 -27.09 -6.24
N VAL A 240 1.02 -26.37 -6.66
CA VAL A 240 0.24 -26.74 -7.85
C VAL A 240 0.85 -26.17 -9.12
N THR A 241 0.46 -26.72 -10.27
CA THR A 241 0.88 -26.18 -11.57
C THR A 241 0.35 -24.76 -11.76
N ARG A 242 1.10 -23.94 -12.52
CA ARG A 242 0.67 -22.56 -12.84
C ARG A 242 -0.72 -22.50 -13.43
N ARG A 243 -1.04 -23.38 -14.40
CA ARG A 243 -2.35 -23.42 -15.05
C ARG A 243 -3.47 -23.66 -14.03
N ALA A 244 -3.28 -24.64 -13.13
CA ALA A 244 -4.24 -24.92 -12.07
C ALA A 244 -4.40 -23.71 -11.12
N ARG A 245 -3.29 -23.06 -10.73
CA ARG A 245 -3.32 -21.85 -9.90
C ARG A 245 -4.12 -20.72 -10.56
N VAL A 246 -3.84 -20.42 -11.83
CA VAL A 246 -4.53 -19.36 -12.57
C VAL A 246 -6.02 -19.67 -12.69
N VAL A 247 -6.39 -20.90 -13.06
CA VAL A 247 -7.81 -21.31 -13.16
C VAL A 247 -8.51 -21.20 -11.80
N ALA A 248 -7.87 -21.65 -10.72
CA ALA A 248 -8.42 -21.52 -9.37
C ALA A 248 -8.60 -20.06 -8.95
N CYS A 249 -7.60 -19.20 -9.18
CA CYS A 249 -7.69 -17.77 -8.90
C CYS A 249 -8.75 -17.06 -9.74
N CYS A 250 -8.89 -17.39 -11.03
CA CYS A 250 -9.94 -16.86 -11.89
C CYS A 250 -11.34 -17.29 -11.41
N GLY A 251 -11.52 -18.58 -11.10
CA GLY A 251 -12.78 -19.09 -10.58
C GLY A 251 -13.18 -18.42 -9.26
N LEU A 252 -12.22 -18.24 -8.35
CA LEU A 252 -12.44 -17.56 -7.09
C LEU A 252 -12.72 -16.05 -7.26
N ALA A 253 -12.07 -15.39 -8.21
CA ALA A 253 -12.34 -13.99 -8.55
C ALA A 253 -13.77 -13.82 -9.04
N LEU A 254 -14.21 -14.66 -9.99
CA LEU A 254 -15.59 -14.63 -10.50
C LEU A 254 -16.60 -14.96 -9.40
N TYR A 255 -16.28 -15.89 -8.50
CA TYR A 255 -17.11 -16.17 -7.34
C TYR A 255 -17.27 -14.95 -6.43
N PHE A 256 -16.17 -14.28 -6.05
CA PHE A 256 -16.23 -13.07 -5.22
C PHE A 256 -17.02 -11.95 -5.90
N LEU A 257 -16.85 -11.78 -7.21
CA LEU A 257 -17.65 -10.83 -7.98
C LEU A 257 -19.14 -11.18 -7.94
N HIS A 258 -19.49 -12.46 -8.05
CA HIS A 258 -20.87 -12.92 -8.04
C HIS A 258 -21.58 -12.69 -6.69
N ILE A 259 -20.88 -12.89 -5.57
CA ILE A 259 -21.44 -12.66 -4.23
C ILE A 259 -21.35 -11.19 -3.77
N GLY A 260 -20.85 -10.28 -4.61
CA GLY A 260 -20.77 -8.85 -4.32
C GLY A 260 -19.51 -8.39 -3.58
N LEU A 261 -18.54 -9.27 -3.33
CA LEU A 261 -17.24 -8.94 -2.73
C LEU A 261 -16.25 -8.41 -3.79
N TRP A 262 -16.59 -7.27 -4.39
CA TRP A 262 -15.83 -6.65 -5.47
C TRP A 262 -14.40 -6.27 -5.06
N GLN A 263 -14.16 -5.98 -3.77
CA GLN A 263 -12.84 -5.65 -3.25
C GLN A 263 -11.91 -6.85 -3.37
N MET A 264 -12.38 -8.04 -2.95
CA MET A 264 -11.62 -9.30 -3.04
C MET A 264 -11.38 -9.70 -4.49
N PHE A 265 -12.35 -9.46 -5.38
CA PHE A 265 -12.17 -9.59 -6.82
C PHE A 265 -11.00 -8.73 -7.33
N CYS A 266 -10.94 -7.44 -6.98
CA CYS A 266 -9.82 -6.56 -7.37
C CYS A 266 -8.45 -7.06 -6.91
N PHE A 267 -8.36 -7.57 -5.67
CA PHE A 267 -7.11 -8.17 -5.16
C PHE A 267 -6.66 -9.37 -6.00
N LEU A 268 -7.60 -10.24 -6.39
CA LEU A 268 -7.30 -11.39 -7.24
C LEU A 268 -6.94 -10.99 -8.68
N CYS A 269 -7.56 -9.96 -9.24
CA CYS A 269 -7.13 -9.38 -10.51
C CYS A 269 -5.67 -8.90 -10.41
N GLY A 270 -5.29 -8.23 -9.32
CA GLY A 270 -3.91 -7.86 -9.06
C GLY A 270 -2.95 -9.05 -9.02
N LEU A 271 -3.33 -10.13 -8.34
CA LEU A 271 -2.56 -11.38 -8.28
C LEU A 271 -2.37 -11.99 -9.68
N LEU A 272 -3.44 -12.05 -10.48
CA LEU A 272 -3.40 -12.58 -11.85
C LEU A 272 -2.50 -11.75 -12.75
N LEU A 273 -2.58 -10.41 -12.65
CA LEU A 273 -1.67 -9.50 -13.37
C LEU A 273 -0.21 -9.71 -12.97
N ALA A 274 0.06 -9.94 -11.68
CA ALA A 274 1.42 -10.25 -11.22
C ALA A 274 1.93 -11.59 -11.73
N ASP A 275 1.08 -12.61 -11.85
CA ASP A 275 1.44 -13.89 -12.44
C ASP A 275 1.75 -13.77 -13.93
N LEU A 276 1.01 -12.94 -14.67
CA LEU A 276 1.30 -12.61 -16.08
C LEU A 276 2.63 -11.87 -16.24
N ASP A 277 2.89 -10.87 -15.40
CA ASP A 277 4.12 -10.09 -15.45
C ASP A 277 5.37 -10.94 -15.12
N VAL A 278 5.30 -11.76 -14.07
CA VAL A 278 6.38 -12.72 -13.72
C VAL A 278 6.55 -13.74 -14.84
N HIS A 279 5.49 -14.10 -15.56
CA HIS A 279 5.58 -14.98 -16.71
C HIS A 279 6.29 -14.32 -17.91
N GLY A 280 5.87 -13.11 -18.29
CA GLY A 280 6.40 -12.38 -19.43
C GLY A 280 7.85 -11.93 -19.27
N SER A 281 8.26 -11.60 -18.03
CA SER A 281 9.65 -11.23 -17.73
C SER A 281 10.65 -12.36 -18.08
N ASP A 282 10.25 -13.62 -17.92
CA ASP A 282 11.10 -14.78 -18.24
C ASP A 282 11.15 -15.08 -19.74
N THR A 283 10.07 -14.81 -20.48
CA THR A 283 10.06 -15.03 -21.94
C THR A 283 10.89 -14.00 -22.68
N ALA A 284 11.05 -12.79 -22.12
CA ALA A 284 11.90 -11.74 -22.68
C ALA A 284 13.39 -11.92 -22.36
N GLY A 285 13.73 -12.79 -21.39
CA GLY A 285 15.10 -13.11 -20.99
C GLY A 285 15.65 -14.40 -21.62
N ARG A 286 14.92 -15.04 -22.55
CA ARG A 286 15.37 -16.17 -23.37
C ARG A 286 15.51 -15.71 -24.82
#